data_AF-A0AAE1FSK8-F1
#
_entry.id   AF-A0AAE1FSK8-F1
#
_cell.length_a   1.000
_cell.length_b   1.000
_cell.length_c   1.000
_cell.angle_alpha   90.00
_cell.angle_beta   90.00
_cell.angle_gamma   90.00
#
_symmetry.space_group_name_H-M   'P 1'
#
loop_
_entity.id
_entity.type
_entity.pdbx_description
1 polymer ?
#
loop_
_entity_poly.entity_id
_entity_poly.type
_entity_poly.pdbx_seq_one_letter_code
_entity_poly.pdbx_strand_id
1 'polypeptide(L)'
;MQDILCQLAATYNASLVLSFMWMPSHIGLAGNDTVDSLAKAACMLGFGGGDAQPSLRCLQHRIYSAALASTVQRRDEERGNSVSIQHHDNVLQNRHKYCRHGLMVHRHNVVSAGLRLGYRPVWQIANTQDIPHYTSYKLCNSPNANNLEHCCIQCPTVRNLLPQGRNLLQTCQYILSDDNLDLILARHPHFGGL
;
A
#
# COMPACT_ATOMS: atom_id res chain seq x y z
N MET A 1 19.07 -32.77 -6.01
CA MET A 1 18.98 -31.85 -7.18
C MET A 1 18.75 -32.62 -8.48
N GLN A 2 19.44 -33.75 -8.69
CA GLN A 2 19.29 -34.58 -9.90
C GLN A 2 17.85 -35.08 -10.11
N ASP A 3 17.15 -35.46 -9.02
CA ASP A 3 15.76 -35.92 -9.09
C ASP A 3 14.78 -34.86 -9.62
N ILE A 4 14.98 -33.59 -9.26
CA ILE A 4 14.11 -32.49 -9.71
C ILE A 4 14.29 -32.28 -11.21
N LEU A 5 15.52 -32.30 -11.69
CA LEU A 5 15.82 -32.16 -13.13
C LEU A 5 15.28 -33.36 -13.92
N CYS A 6 15.39 -34.58 -13.39
CA CYS A 6 14.82 -35.77 -14.00
C CYS A 6 13.29 -35.71 -14.10
N GLN A 7 12.61 -35.19 -13.07
CA GLN A 7 11.15 -35.00 -13.08
C GLN A 7 10.72 -33.92 -14.07
N LEU A 8 11.42 -32.79 -14.11
CA LEU A 8 11.15 -31.72 -15.07
C LEU A 8 11.33 -32.20 -16.53
N ALA A 9 12.34 -33.02 -16.80
CA ALA A 9 12.54 -33.66 -18.09
C ALA A 9 11.44 -34.66 -18.45
N ALA A 10 10.95 -35.44 -17.48
CA ALA A 10 9.83 -36.36 -17.68
C ALA A 10 8.52 -35.63 -18.03
N THR A 11 8.25 -34.48 -17.40
CA THR A 11 7.07 -33.64 -17.73
C THR A 11 7.15 -33.01 -19.11
N TYR A 12 8.35 -32.66 -19.59
CA TYR A 12 8.53 -32.19 -20.96
C TYR A 12 8.21 -33.29 -21.99
N ASN A 13 8.64 -34.53 -21.72
CA ASN A 13 8.31 -35.69 -22.57
C ASN A 13 6.80 -36.01 -22.60
N ALA A 14 6.03 -35.55 -21.60
CA ALA A 14 4.58 -35.65 -21.55
C ALA A 14 3.85 -34.52 -22.30
N SER A 15 4.54 -33.72 -23.13
CA SER A 15 3.99 -32.61 -23.91
C SER A 15 3.46 -31.43 -23.09
N LEU A 16 3.91 -31.27 -21.83
CA LEU A 16 3.65 -30.07 -21.05
C LEU A 16 4.66 -28.97 -21.44
N VAL A 17 4.15 -27.81 -21.82
CA VAL A 17 4.98 -26.64 -22.10
C VAL A 17 5.37 -26.00 -20.77
N LEU A 18 6.64 -26.12 -20.41
CA LEU A 18 7.21 -25.49 -19.21
C LEU A 18 7.90 -24.19 -19.61
N SER A 19 7.49 -23.09 -18.99
CA SER A 19 8.16 -21.80 -19.11
C SER A 19 8.78 -21.43 -17.77
N PHE A 20 10.09 -21.18 -17.78
CA PHE A 20 10.82 -20.73 -16.61
C PHE A 20 11.00 -19.22 -16.70
N MET A 21 10.52 -18.52 -15.68
CA MET A 21 10.69 -17.08 -15.54
C MET A 21 11.34 -16.79 -14.20
N TRP A 22 12.45 -16.07 -14.23
CA TRP A 22 13.04 -15.51 -13.02
C TRP A 22 12.29 -14.25 -12.63
N MET A 23 11.96 -14.11 -11.35
CA MET A 23 11.36 -12.89 -10.82
C MET A 23 12.13 -12.38 -9.60
N PRO A 24 12.45 -11.08 -9.53
CA PRO A 24 13.05 -10.49 -8.35
C PRO A 24 12.06 -10.48 -7.18
N SER A 25 12.56 -10.67 -5.96
CA SER A 25 11.73 -10.62 -4.74
C SER A 25 11.28 -9.19 -4.41
N HIS A 26 10.16 -9.06 -3.70
CA HIS A 26 9.67 -7.80 -3.12
C HIS A 26 9.36 -6.67 -4.11
N ILE A 27 9.05 -7.00 -5.36
CA ILE A 27 8.63 -6.02 -6.37
C ILE A 27 7.12 -5.71 -6.36
N GLY A 28 6.38 -6.16 -5.34
CA GLY A 28 4.95 -5.91 -5.21
C GLY A 28 4.07 -6.78 -6.12
N LEU A 29 4.64 -7.83 -6.71
CA LEU A 29 3.85 -8.86 -7.39
C LEU A 29 3.23 -9.76 -6.33
N ALA A 30 1.93 -9.58 -6.10
CA ALA A 30 1.18 -10.27 -5.05
C ALA A 30 1.39 -11.79 -5.06
N GLY A 31 1.50 -12.42 -6.24
CA GLY A 31 1.79 -13.85 -6.36
C GLY A 31 3.17 -14.24 -5.84
N ASN A 32 4.22 -13.46 -6.16
CA ASN A 32 5.58 -13.72 -5.72
C ASN A 32 5.72 -13.55 -4.21
N ASP A 33 5.17 -12.43 -3.70
CA ASP A 33 5.24 -12.09 -2.28
C ASP A 33 4.45 -13.09 -1.43
N THR A 34 3.34 -13.61 -1.98
CA THR A 34 2.59 -14.71 -1.36
C THR A 34 3.47 -15.95 -1.25
N VAL A 35 4.06 -16.42 -2.36
CA VAL A 35 4.89 -17.64 -2.36
C VAL A 35 6.11 -17.53 -1.44
N ASP A 36 6.80 -16.40 -1.44
CA ASP A 36 7.93 -16.12 -0.53
C ASP A 36 7.50 -16.17 0.95
N SER A 37 6.34 -15.58 1.26
CA SER A 37 5.77 -15.64 2.61
C SER A 37 5.37 -17.06 3.01
N LEU A 38 4.79 -17.84 2.08
CA LEU A 38 4.46 -19.26 2.32
C LEU A 38 5.72 -20.08 2.61
N ALA A 39 6.78 -19.88 1.83
CA ALA A 39 8.05 -20.60 2.00
C ALA A 39 8.70 -20.29 3.36
N LYS A 40 8.75 -19.01 3.75
CA LYS A 40 9.25 -18.58 5.07
C LYS A 40 8.44 -19.17 6.21
N ALA A 41 7.11 -19.18 6.09
CA ALA A 41 6.23 -19.78 7.08
C ALA A 41 6.44 -21.30 7.18
N ALA A 42 6.66 -22.00 6.06
CA ALA A 42 6.95 -23.42 6.05
C ALA A 42 8.27 -23.75 6.76
N CYS A 43 9.30 -22.91 6.65
CA CYS A 43 10.56 -23.06 7.39
C CYS A 43 10.38 -22.86 8.91
N MET A 44 9.37 -22.10 9.33
CA MET A 44 9.08 -21.78 10.73
C MET A 44 8.10 -22.78 11.38
N LEU A 45 7.42 -23.61 10.58
CA LEU A 45 6.63 -24.73 11.07
C LEU A 45 7.60 -25.80 11.58
N GLY A 46 7.91 -25.75 12.88
CA GLY A 46 8.63 -26.83 13.54
C GLY A 46 7.94 -28.16 13.24
N PHE A 47 8.66 -29.11 12.64
CA PHE A 47 8.22 -30.49 12.48
C PHE A 47 8.18 -31.14 13.87
N GLY A 48 7.15 -30.83 14.65
CA GLY A 48 6.83 -31.55 15.87
C GLY A 48 6.42 -32.97 15.48
N GLY A 49 7.34 -33.91 15.64
CA GLY A 49 7.06 -35.33 15.46
C GLY A 49 6.01 -35.79 16.46
N GLY A 50 4.88 -36.28 15.98
CA GLY A 50 3.91 -36.97 16.84
C GLY A 50 2.49 -37.03 16.31
N ASP A 51 1.96 -35.95 15.76
CA ASP A 51 0.50 -35.87 15.50
C ASP A 51 0.13 -35.95 14.02
N ALA A 52 -1.04 -36.55 13.79
CA ALA A 52 -1.65 -36.80 12.49
C ALA A 52 -1.47 -35.61 11.53
N GLN A 53 -1.06 -35.92 10.29
CA GLN A 53 -0.82 -34.94 9.24
C GLN A 53 -2.03 -33.99 9.13
N PRO A 54 -1.85 -32.69 9.39
CA PRO A 54 -2.94 -31.72 9.27
C PRO A 54 -3.42 -31.67 7.82
N SER A 55 -4.73 -31.55 7.62
CA SER A 55 -5.29 -31.43 6.28
C SER A 55 -4.70 -30.22 5.54
N LEU A 56 -4.63 -30.29 4.21
CA LEU A 56 -4.13 -29.21 3.36
C LEU A 56 -4.82 -27.87 3.68
N ARG A 57 -6.13 -27.91 3.99
CA ARG A 57 -6.92 -26.74 4.39
C ARG A 57 -6.49 -26.16 5.74
N CYS A 58 -6.13 -27.02 6.70
CA CYS A 58 -5.60 -26.60 7.99
C CYS A 58 -4.22 -25.95 7.83
N LEU A 59 -3.35 -26.53 6.99
CA LEU A 59 -2.05 -25.94 6.65
C LEU A 59 -2.21 -24.59 5.95
N GLN A 60 -3.08 -24.50 4.93
CA GLN A 60 -3.39 -23.24 4.26
C GLN A 60 -3.87 -22.16 5.24
N HIS A 61 -4.81 -22.49 6.13
CA HIS A 61 -5.32 -21.55 7.12
C HIS A 61 -4.22 -21.10 8.10
N ARG A 62 -3.37 -22.03 8.57
CA ARG A 62 -2.25 -21.72 9.48
C ARG A 62 -1.23 -20.81 8.82
N ILE A 63 -0.90 -21.07 7.55
CA ILE A 63 0.03 -20.23 6.81
C ILE A 63 -0.58 -18.84 6.57
N TYR A 64 -1.86 -18.77 6.16
CA TYR A 64 -2.55 -17.50 5.95
C TYR A 64 -2.61 -16.67 7.24
N SER A 65 -2.92 -17.31 8.36
CA SER A 65 -2.96 -16.66 9.68
C SER A 65 -1.58 -16.20 10.14
N ALA A 66 -0.52 -16.99 9.91
CA ALA A 66 0.84 -16.63 10.26
C ALA A 66 1.40 -15.49 9.39
N ALA A 67 1.13 -15.51 8.08
CA ALA A 67 1.48 -14.42 7.18
C ALA A 67 0.78 -13.11 7.59
N LEU A 68 -0.51 -13.17 7.92
CA LEU A 68 -1.26 -12.02 8.39
C LEU A 68 -0.68 -11.47 9.71
N ALA A 69 -0.35 -12.35 10.67
CA ALA A 69 0.25 -11.97 11.95
C ALA A 69 1.62 -11.31 11.79
N SER A 70 2.49 -11.84 10.93
CA SER A 70 3.80 -11.24 10.62
C SER A 70 3.67 -9.87 9.95
N THR A 71 2.69 -9.71 9.07
CA THR A 71 2.41 -8.42 8.42
C THR A 71 1.86 -7.40 9.41
N VAL A 72 1.03 -7.81 10.36
CA VAL A 72 0.52 -6.95 11.44
C VAL A 72 1.64 -6.54 12.38
N GLN A 73 2.48 -7.48 12.82
CA GLN A 73 3.60 -7.20 13.72
C GLN A 73 4.61 -6.23 13.11
N ARG A 74 5.03 -6.44 11.86
CA ARG A 74 5.94 -5.52 11.19
C ARG A 74 5.31 -4.13 10.99
N ARG A 75 4.01 -4.08 10.68
CA ARG A 75 3.26 -2.83 10.57
C ARG A 75 3.19 -2.09 11.92
N ASP A 76 3.07 -2.84 13.02
CA ASP A 76 3.04 -2.31 14.39
C ASP A 76 4.44 -1.84 14.87
N GLU A 77 5.52 -2.49 14.44
CA GLU A 77 6.90 -2.06 14.70
C GLU A 77 7.24 -0.76 13.93
N GLU A 78 6.80 -0.64 12.68
CA GLU A 78 6.97 0.57 11.86
C GLU A 78 6.01 1.72 12.28
N ARG A 79 4.96 1.40 13.04
CA ARG A 79 3.87 2.31 13.46
C ARG A 79 4.36 3.53 14.22
N GLY A 80 5.34 3.35 15.10
CA GLY A 80 5.92 4.42 15.90
C GLY A 80 6.71 5.46 15.09
N ASN A 81 7.21 5.08 13.91
CA ASN A 81 8.08 5.92 13.08
C ASN A 81 7.41 6.40 11.78
N SER A 82 6.28 5.79 11.41
CA SER A 82 5.58 6.12 10.18
C SER A 82 4.55 7.24 10.38
N VAL A 83 4.88 8.43 9.88
CA VAL A 83 3.98 9.60 9.91
C VAL A 83 2.62 9.30 9.26
N SER A 84 2.57 8.46 8.22
CA SER A 84 1.31 8.08 7.57
C SER A 84 0.47 7.12 8.41
N ILE A 85 1.10 6.17 9.12
CA ILE A 85 0.38 5.26 10.02
C ILE A 85 -0.11 6.03 11.26
N GLN A 86 0.73 6.90 11.83
CA GLN A 86 0.30 7.81 12.91
C GLN A 86 -0.86 8.71 12.49
N HIS A 87 -0.83 9.23 11.25
CA HIS A 87 -1.94 10.00 10.69
C HIS A 87 -3.21 9.16 10.56
N HIS A 88 -3.11 7.96 9.99
CA HIS A 88 -4.22 7.03 9.87
C HIS A 88 -4.84 6.67 11.23
N ASP A 89 -4.02 6.38 12.23
CA ASP A 89 -4.49 6.05 13.57
C ASP A 89 -5.16 7.24 14.25
N ASN A 90 -4.58 8.43 14.10
CA ASN A 90 -5.18 9.67 14.58
C ASN A 90 -6.56 9.90 13.94
N VAL A 91 -6.67 9.65 12.63
CA VAL A 91 -7.94 9.74 11.87
C VAL A 91 -8.94 8.66 12.27
N LEU A 92 -8.51 7.45 12.65
CA LEU A 92 -9.41 6.40 13.14
C LEU A 92 -9.91 6.70 14.56
N GLN A 93 -9.06 7.24 15.42
CA GLN A 93 -9.39 7.58 16.81
C GLN A 93 -10.28 8.82 16.89
N ASN A 94 -10.00 9.82 16.07
CA ASN A 94 -10.87 10.97 15.92
C ASN A 94 -11.98 10.61 14.95
N ARG A 95 -13.22 10.44 15.42
CA ARG A 95 -14.41 10.28 14.56
C ARG A 95 -14.63 11.55 13.72
N HIS A 96 -13.77 11.78 12.73
CA HIS A 96 -13.98 12.74 11.67
C HIS A 96 -15.10 12.19 10.79
N LYS A 97 -16.32 12.42 11.26
CA LYS A 97 -17.50 12.35 10.40
C LYS A 97 -17.29 13.43 9.36
N TYR A 98 -16.88 13.01 8.17
CA TYR A 98 -16.98 13.87 7.00
C TYR A 98 -18.49 14.03 6.75
N CYS A 99 -19.08 15.03 7.40
CA CYS A 99 -20.49 15.35 7.33
C CYS A 99 -20.67 16.30 6.15
N ARG A 100 -20.87 15.75 4.96
CA ARG A 100 -21.28 16.54 3.80
C ARG A 100 -22.80 16.53 3.69
N HIS A 101 -23.39 17.68 3.40
CA HIS A 101 -24.84 17.85 3.17
C HIS A 101 -25.29 17.33 1.78
N GLY A 102 -24.80 16.17 1.30
CA GLY A 102 -25.15 15.67 -0.03
C GLY A 102 -24.44 14.38 -0.50
N LEU A 103 -24.80 13.95 -1.73
CA LEU A 103 -24.33 12.71 -2.39
C LEU A 103 -22.80 12.59 -2.42
N MET A 104 -22.28 11.51 -1.85
CA MET A 104 -20.86 11.18 -1.92
C MET A 104 -20.45 10.85 -3.36
N VAL A 105 -19.67 11.73 -3.99
CA VAL A 105 -19.09 11.48 -5.31
C VAL A 105 -17.82 10.65 -5.11
N HIS A 106 -17.66 9.55 -5.86
CA HIS A 106 -16.51 8.61 -5.80
C HIS A 106 -15.15 9.32 -5.67
N ARG A 107 -14.95 10.45 -6.38
CA ARG A 107 -13.73 11.26 -6.31
C ARG A 107 -13.42 11.80 -4.90
N HIS A 108 -14.42 12.25 -4.15
CA HIS A 108 -14.21 12.75 -2.78
C HIS A 108 -13.78 11.61 -1.88
N ASN A 109 -14.33 10.41 -2.07
CA ASN A 109 -13.92 9.22 -1.31
C ASN A 109 -12.47 8.83 -1.64
N VAL A 110 -12.04 8.92 -2.90
CA VAL A 110 -10.65 8.61 -3.25
C VAL A 110 -9.69 9.63 -2.66
N VAL A 111 -9.97 10.93 -2.81
CA VAL A 111 -9.09 11.99 -2.29
C VAL A 111 -9.08 12.00 -0.77
N SER A 112 -10.24 11.90 -0.12
CA SER A 112 -10.33 11.82 1.34
C SER A 112 -9.67 10.53 1.87
N ALA A 113 -9.84 9.39 1.21
CA ALA A 113 -9.13 8.16 1.58
C ALA A 113 -7.62 8.33 1.41
N GLY A 114 -7.16 8.94 0.32
CA GLY A 114 -5.74 9.22 0.09
C GLY A 114 -5.14 10.13 1.16
N LEU A 115 -5.86 11.19 1.53
CA LEU A 115 -5.50 12.10 2.62
C LEU A 115 -5.46 11.35 3.96
N ARG A 116 -6.51 10.60 4.31
CA ARG A 116 -6.67 9.88 5.58
C ARG A 116 -5.71 8.72 5.77
N LEU A 117 -5.45 7.96 4.71
CA LEU A 117 -4.56 6.79 4.73
C LEU A 117 -3.09 7.22 4.61
N GLY A 118 -2.85 8.49 4.29
CA GLY A 118 -1.51 9.04 4.13
C GLY A 118 -0.67 8.23 3.16
N TYR A 119 -1.29 7.65 2.12
CA TYR A 119 -0.62 6.69 1.26
C TYR A 119 0.67 7.31 0.72
N ARG A 120 1.78 6.75 1.17
CA ARG A 120 3.06 6.93 0.50
C ARG A 120 2.98 6.13 -0.79
N PRO A 121 3.32 6.71 -1.95
CA PRO A 121 3.54 5.94 -3.16
C PRO A 121 4.46 4.75 -2.83
N VAL A 122 4.17 3.58 -3.41
CA VAL A 122 4.85 2.31 -3.09
C VAL A 122 6.38 2.42 -3.06
N TRP A 123 6.95 3.28 -3.91
CA TRP A 123 8.40 3.55 -3.96
C TRP A 123 8.97 4.28 -2.73
N GLN A 124 8.21 5.18 -2.09
CA GLN A 124 8.61 5.81 -0.83
C GLN A 124 8.62 4.81 0.34
N ILE A 125 7.91 3.70 0.21
CA ILE A 125 7.87 2.61 1.19
C ILE A 125 8.99 1.59 0.90
N ALA A 126 9.35 1.41 -0.37
CA ALA A 126 10.34 0.43 -0.80
C ALA A 126 11.82 0.83 -0.56
N ASN A 127 12.11 2.09 -0.21
CA ASN A 127 13.49 2.61 -0.04
C ASN A 127 14.42 2.30 -1.24
N THR A 128 13.85 2.06 -2.43
CA THR A 128 14.61 1.80 -3.65
C THR A 128 15.24 3.10 -4.13
N GLN A 129 16.57 3.13 -4.24
CA GLN A 129 17.33 4.30 -4.73
C GLN A 129 17.00 4.63 -6.19
N ASP A 130 16.55 3.63 -6.95
CA ASP A 130 15.97 3.84 -8.27
C ASP A 130 14.58 4.43 -8.11
N ILE A 131 14.49 5.76 -8.03
CA ILE A 131 13.24 6.49 -8.11
C ILE A 131 12.72 6.28 -9.53
N PRO A 132 11.67 5.46 -9.75
CA PRO A 132 11.12 5.37 -11.08
C PRO A 132 10.55 6.74 -11.42
N HIS A 133 10.97 7.30 -12.57
CA HIS A 133 10.45 8.56 -13.11
C HIS A 133 8.94 8.42 -13.31
N TYR A 134 8.16 8.78 -12.30
CA TYR A 134 6.71 8.77 -12.38
C TYR A 134 6.13 10.17 -12.52
N THR A 135 4.93 10.12 -13.10
CA THR A 135 4.13 11.18 -13.66
C THR A 135 4.21 12.47 -12.86
N SER A 136 4.57 13.51 -13.58
CA SER A 136 4.35 14.89 -13.19
C SER A 136 2.99 15.06 -12.49
N TYR A 137 2.98 15.76 -11.35
CA TYR A 137 1.73 15.96 -10.61
C TYR A 137 0.74 16.70 -11.50
N LYS A 138 -0.43 16.10 -11.78
CA LYS A 138 -1.36 16.56 -12.82
C LYS A 138 -1.77 18.04 -12.70
N LEU A 139 -1.71 18.60 -11.49
CA LEU A 139 -2.11 19.98 -11.21
C LEU A 139 -1.06 21.05 -11.54
N CYS A 140 0.22 20.72 -11.47
CA CYS A 140 1.31 21.69 -11.65
C CYS A 140 2.42 21.18 -12.57
N ASN A 141 2.29 19.96 -13.06
CA ASN A 141 3.26 19.22 -13.84
C ASN A 141 4.65 19.06 -13.19
N SER A 142 4.76 19.27 -11.87
CA SER A 142 6.02 19.11 -11.16
C SER A 142 6.44 17.63 -11.17
N PRO A 143 7.68 17.31 -11.60
CA PRO A 143 8.15 15.92 -11.69
C PRO A 143 8.29 15.31 -10.29
N ASN A 144 7.99 14.02 -10.15
CA ASN A 144 8.08 13.29 -8.88
C ASN A 144 7.26 13.90 -7.71
N ALA A 145 6.28 14.74 -8.04
CA ALA A 145 5.51 15.53 -7.09
C ALA A 145 4.15 14.91 -6.74
N ASN A 146 3.88 13.67 -7.15
CA ASN A 146 2.67 12.93 -6.81
C ASN A 146 2.77 12.31 -5.39
N ASN A 147 2.98 13.17 -4.40
CA ASN A 147 3.05 12.79 -2.99
C ASN A 147 2.19 13.75 -2.15
N LEU A 148 1.84 13.32 -0.93
CA LEU A 148 0.90 14.05 -0.07
C LEU A 148 1.43 15.44 0.33
N GLU A 149 2.73 15.52 0.60
CA GLU A 149 3.38 16.77 1.01
C GLU A 149 3.31 17.81 -0.10
N HIS A 150 3.60 17.41 -1.34
CA HIS A 150 3.46 18.31 -2.47
C HIS A 150 2.00 18.72 -2.67
N CYS A 151 1.06 17.76 -2.67
CA CYS A 151 -0.36 18.06 -2.83
C CYS A 151 -0.87 19.07 -1.81
N CYS A 152 -0.46 18.95 -0.54
CA CYS A 152 -1.01 19.72 0.56
C CYS A 152 -0.21 20.98 0.91
N ILE A 153 1.08 21.05 0.61
CA ILE A 153 1.96 22.13 1.07
C ILE A 153 2.68 22.81 -0.08
N GLN A 154 3.26 22.04 -0.99
CA GLN A 154 4.24 22.58 -1.95
C GLN A 154 3.63 22.93 -3.31
N CYS A 155 2.43 22.42 -3.64
CA CYS A 155 1.81 22.63 -4.93
C CYS A 155 1.38 24.10 -5.10
N PRO A 156 1.97 24.86 -6.04
CA PRO A 156 1.68 26.28 -6.21
C PRO A 156 0.23 26.52 -6.64
N THR A 157 -0.34 25.58 -7.40
CA THR A 157 -1.69 25.69 -7.97
C THR A 157 -2.79 25.77 -6.90
N VAL A 158 -2.62 25.06 -5.78
CA VAL A 158 -3.60 25.03 -4.68
C VAL A 158 -3.14 25.80 -3.45
N ARG A 159 -1.93 26.37 -3.47
CA ARG A 159 -1.33 27.05 -2.32
C ARG A 159 -2.25 28.10 -1.71
N ASN A 160 -2.92 28.90 -2.52
CA ASN A 160 -3.80 29.98 -2.05
C ASN A 160 -5.12 29.48 -1.42
N LEU A 161 -5.44 28.19 -1.58
CA LEU A 161 -6.63 27.56 -1.00
C LEU A 161 -6.31 26.82 0.30
N LEU A 162 -5.03 26.69 0.65
CA LEU A 162 -4.56 25.91 1.78
C LEU A 162 -3.93 26.81 2.84
N PRO A 163 -4.08 26.48 4.14
CA PRO A 163 -3.54 27.28 5.22
C PRO A 163 -2.01 27.32 5.15
N GLN A 164 -1.45 28.52 5.13
CA GLN A 164 0.00 28.72 5.07
C GLN A 164 0.64 28.55 6.45
N GLY A 165 1.90 28.09 6.46
CA GLY A 165 2.69 27.91 7.69
C GLY A 165 2.25 26.75 8.60
N ARG A 166 1.33 25.90 8.13
CA ARG A 166 0.89 24.69 8.85
C ARG A 166 1.68 23.47 8.41
N ASN A 167 1.83 22.52 9.32
CA ASN A 167 2.42 21.23 8.99
C ASN A 167 1.42 20.35 8.21
N LEU A 168 1.92 19.25 7.63
CA LEU A 168 1.12 18.35 6.79
C LEU A 168 -0.15 17.85 7.48
N LEU A 169 -0.03 17.42 8.74
CA LEU A 169 -1.14 16.90 9.53
C LEU A 169 -2.25 17.95 9.69
N GLN A 170 -1.88 19.17 10.08
CA GLN A 170 -2.82 20.28 10.27
C GLN A 170 -3.48 20.71 8.96
N THR A 171 -2.76 20.65 7.85
CA THR A 171 -3.31 20.94 6.52
C THR A 171 -4.27 19.85 6.05
N CYS A 172 -3.93 18.57 6.26
CA CYS A 172 -4.85 17.46 5.97
C CYS A 172 -6.12 17.55 6.82
N GLN A 173 -6.00 17.89 8.11
CA GLN A 173 -7.15 18.12 8.99
C GLN A 173 -8.04 19.27 8.48
N TYR A 174 -7.45 20.38 8.04
CA TYR A 174 -8.19 21.49 7.44
C TYR A 174 -8.92 21.10 6.15
N ILE A 175 -8.26 20.33 5.27
CA ILE A 175 -8.88 19.86 4.02
C ILE A 175 -10.06 18.93 4.33
N LEU A 176 -9.91 18.07 5.34
CA LEU A 176 -10.91 17.08 5.74
C LEU A 176 -12.02 17.65 6.65
N SER A 177 -11.89 18.90 7.12
CA SER A 177 -12.92 19.59 7.88
C SER A 177 -13.87 20.36 6.96
N ASP A 178 -15.15 20.33 7.28
CA ASP A 178 -16.21 21.10 6.61
C ASP A 178 -16.25 20.89 5.08
N ASP A 179 -16.59 21.95 4.33
CA ASP A 179 -16.72 21.97 2.86
C ASP A 179 -15.40 22.36 2.14
N ASN A 180 -14.26 22.35 2.82
CA ASN A 180 -12.98 22.82 2.25
C ASN A 180 -12.51 21.94 1.09
N LEU A 181 -12.62 20.62 1.22
CA LEU A 181 -12.30 19.69 0.13
C LEU A 181 -13.18 19.95 -1.09
N ASP A 182 -14.43 20.35 -0.89
CA ASP A 182 -15.37 20.65 -1.97
C ASP A 182 -14.96 21.91 -2.72
N LEU A 183 -14.58 22.96 -1.98
CA LEU A 183 -14.07 24.20 -2.56
C LEU A 183 -12.83 23.93 -3.42
N ILE A 184 -11.92 23.08 -2.91
CA ILE A 184 -10.70 22.71 -3.62
C ILE A 184 -11.03 21.90 -4.87
N LEU A 185 -11.89 20.88 -4.78
CA LEU A 185 -12.25 20.03 -5.92
C LEU A 185 -13.10 20.77 -6.96
N ALA A 186 -13.90 21.75 -6.56
CA ALA A 186 -14.66 22.61 -7.47
C ALA A 186 -13.73 23.49 -8.31
N ARG A 187 -12.66 24.03 -7.72
CA ARG A 187 -11.66 24.85 -8.42
C ARG A 187 -10.61 24.03 -9.15
N HIS A 188 -10.28 22.86 -8.62
CA HIS A 188 -9.21 21.99 -9.09
C HIS A 188 -9.67 20.52 -9.12
N PRO A 189 -10.40 20.10 -10.17
CA PRO A 189 -10.99 18.75 -10.25
C PRO A 189 -9.99 17.59 -10.23
N HIS A 190 -8.71 17.86 -10.49
CA HIS A 190 -7.60 16.89 -10.49
C HIS A 190 -6.82 16.86 -9.17
N PHE A 191 -7.31 17.56 -8.13
CA PHE A 191 -6.70 17.52 -6.80
C PHE A 191 -6.74 16.11 -6.21
N GLY A 192 -5.58 15.64 -5.72
CA GLY A 192 -5.41 14.28 -5.20
C GLY A 192 -5.16 13.20 -6.25
N GLY A 193 -4.97 13.57 -7.53
CA GLY A 193 -4.29 12.71 -8.52
C GLY A 193 -5.08 11.49 -9.01
N LEU A 194 -6.33 11.68 -9.45
CA LEU A 194 -6.99 10.82 -10.45
C LEU A 194 -7.21 11.58 -11.76
#